data_AF-A0AAP5YDD6-F1
#
_entry.id   AF-A0AAP5YDD6-F1
#
_cell.length_a   1.000
_cell.length_b   1.000
_cell.length_c   1.000
_cell.angle_alpha   90.00
_cell.angle_beta   90.00
_cell.angle_gamma   90.00
#
_symmetry.space_group_name_H-M   'P 1'
#
loop_
_entity.id
_entity.type
_entity.pdbx_description
1 polymer ?
#
loop_
_entity_poly.entity_id
_entity_poly.type
_entity_poly.pdbx_seq_one_letter_code
_entity_poly.pdbx_strand_id
1 'polypeptide(L)'
;HNAYTSQSLDELQQLQIGQRAWVSLLAIKGDYPTHQPLRYQIQTQDGLLTELLPHLNYEQDQHPHQGLEFVISEKADYVLHGSCRNPHHFSQDNLVTADEKVASLRVDERPDMLIMSGDQIYADHVAGPTLDAIEQVVKLLGLPDEQFEQAPIADTKALYKHPDCYYGRDKLLPHYVDDGSLLTKLFPHRGTPIFSAKECENHLISFAECFAMYLLVWSPTLWDLIQRDRLL
;
A
#
# COMPACT_ATOMS: atom_id res chain seq x y z
N HIS A 1 3.14 -0.16 -36.61
CA HIS A 1 3.87 -0.55 -35.39
C HIS A 1 3.28 -1.85 -34.90
N ASN A 2 4.00 -2.95 -35.02
CA ASN A 2 3.47 -4.27 -34.75
C ASN A 2 3.49 -4.51 -33.23
N ALA A 3 2.45 -4.07 -32.54
CA ALA A 3 2.15 -4.64 -31.23
C ALA A 3 1.96 -6.15 -31.44
N TYR A 4 2.69 -6.97 -30.68
CA TYR A 4 2.54 -8.43 -30.75
C TYR A 4 1.13 -8.85 -30.32
N THR A 5 0.52 -8.09 -29.42
CA THR A 5 -0.86 -8.28 -28.93
C THR A 5 -1.45 -6.93 -28.53
N SER A 6 -2.73 -6.71 -28.82
CA SER A 6 -3.53 -5.61 -28.28
C SER A 6 -4.86 -6.19 -27.80
N GLN A 7 -5.25 -5.88 -26.57
CA GLN A 7 -6.51 -6.35 -25.99
C GLN A 7 -7.29 -5.14 -25.49
N SER A 8 -8.56 -5.04 -25.89
CA SER A 8 -9.45 -4.04 -25.31
C SER A 8 -9.71 -4.37 -23.85
N LEU A 9 -9.78 -3.35 -23.01
CA LEU A 9 -10.06 -3.51 -21.57
C LEU A 9 -11.55 -3.72 -21.29
N ASP A 10 -12.34 -4.15 -22.28
CA ASP A 10 -13.77 -4.38 -22.12
C ASP A 10 -14.10 -5.54 -21.16
N GLU A 11 -13.15 -6.47 -20.96
CA GLU A 11 -13.23 -7.57 -19.98
C GLU A 11 -12.59 -7.21 -18.62
N LEU A 12 -12.29 -5.93 -18.38
CA LEU A 12 -11.65 -5.47 -17.15
C LEU A 12 -12.53 -5.75 -15.93
N GLN A 13 -11.97 -6.51 -14.99
CA GLN A 13 -12.61 -6.70 -13.69
C GLN A 13 -12.32 -5.48 -12.83
N GLN A 14 -13.35 -4.67 -12.57
CA GLN A 14 -13.24 -3.50 -11.71
C GLN A 14 -14.10 -3.67 -10.46
N LEU A 15 -13.54 -3.25 -9.33
CA LEU A 15 -14.26 -3.12 -8.08
C LEU A 15 -14.21 -1.66 -7.64
N GLN A 16 -15.39 -1.04 -7.51
CA GLN A 16 -15.49 0.27 -6.89
C GLN A 16 -15.32 0.10 -5.38
N ILE A 17 -14.21 0.59 -4.84
CA ILE A 17 -13.90 0.53 -3.42
C ILE A 17 -14.34 1.82 -2.71
N GLY A 18 -14.38 2.95 -3.40
CA GLY A 18 -14.87 4.22 -2.85
C GLY A 18 -15.65 5.03 -3.88
N GLN A 19 -16.23 6.14 -3.45
CA GLN A 19 -16.98 7.03 -4.35
C GLN A 19 -16.14 7.51 -5.54
N ARG A 20 -14.83 7.66 -5.34
CA ARG A 20 -13.84 8.09 -6.34
C ARG A 20 -12.63 7.14 -6.43
N ALA A 21 -12.79 5.86 -6.06
CA ALA A 21 -11.71 4.88 -6.08
C ALA A 21 -12.15 3.54 -6.66
N TRP A 22 -11.39 3.06 -7.65
CA TRP A 22 -11.59 1.78 -8.32
C TRP A 22 -10.30 0.97 -8.30
N VAL A 23 -10.43 -0.32 -7.98
CA VAL A 23 -9.38 -1.32 -8.18
C VAL A 23 -9.69 -2.05 -9.48
N SER A 24 -8.71 -2.08 -10.39
CA SER A 24 -8.87 -2.70 -11.71
C SER A 24 -7.85 -3.84 -11.85
N LEU A 25 -8.32 -5.04 -12.19
CA LEU A 25 -7.47 -6.19 -12.51
C LEU A 25 -7.36 -6.34 -14.03
N LEU A 26 -6.15 -6.11 -14.54
CA LEU A 26 -5.80 -6.30 -15.95
C LEU A 26 -5.20 -7.70 -16.12
N ALA A 27 -5.85 -8.55 -16.90
CA ALA A 27 -5.37 -9.90 -17.19
C ALA A 27 -5.21 -10.10 -18.70
N ILE A 28 -3.96 -10.06 -19.17
CA ILE A 28 -3.64 -10.26 -20.58
C ILE A 28 -3.11 -11.69 -20.75
N LYS A 29 -3.75 -12.47 -21.60
CA LYS A 29 -3.37 -13.86 -21.89
C LYS A 29 -2.82 -13.97 -23.31
N GLY A 30 -1.78 -14.77 -23.48
CA GLY A 30 -1.17 -15.02 -24.79
C GLY A 30 0.13 -15.80 -24.66
N ASP A 31 0.65 -16.24 -25.80
CA ASP A 31 1.98 -16.85 -25.89
C ASP A 31 3.00 -15.73 -26.13
N TYR A 32 3.80 -15.43 -25.10
CA TYR A 32 4.84 -14.42 -25.16
C TYR A 32 6.21 -15.07 -25.15
N PRO A 33 7.18 -14.56 -25.93
CA PRO A 33 8.53 -15.08 -25.91
C PRO A 33 9.19 -14.80 -24.55
N THR A 34 9.86 -15.82 -24.02
CA THR A 34 10.58 -15.78 -22.74
C THR A 34 12.04 -15.33 -22.96
N HIS A 35 12.71 -14.90 -21.90
CA HIS A 35 14.14 -14.55 -21.89
C HIS A 35 14.56 -13.47 -22.90
N GLN A 36 13.65 -12.58 -23.26
CA GLN A 36 13.96 -11.41 -24.09
C GLN A 36 13.21 -10.17 -23.61
N PRO A 37 13.74 -8.96 -23.89
CA PRO A 37 13.07 -7.70 -23.56
C PRO A 37 11.67 -7.63 -24.18
N LEU A 38 10.67 -7.36 -23.35
CA LEU A 38 9.29 -7.07 -23.74
C LEU A 38 8.90 -5.68 -23.24
N ARG A 39 7.87 -5.11 -23.87
CA ARG A 39 7.27 -3.84 -23.46
C ARG A 39 5.76 -3.95 -23.41
N TYR A 40 5.16 -3.30 -22.43
CA TYR A 40 3.72 -3.08 -22.41
C TYR A 40 3.39 -1.60 -22.19
N GLN A 41 2.19 -1.24 -22.61
CA GLN A 41 1.65 0.11 -22.45
C GLN A 41 0.14 0.01 -22.19
N ILE A 42 -0.37 0.93 -21.38
CA ILE A 42 -1.80 1.04 -21.09
C ILE A 42 -2.29 2.35 -21.70
N GLN A 43 -3.20 2.26 -22.66
CA GLN A 43 -3.94 3.40 -23.18
C GLN A 43 -5.18 3.62 -22.30
N THR A 44 -5.28 4.80 -21.71
CA THR A 44 -6.48 5.25 -21.00
C THR A 44 -7.23 6.27 -21.85
N GLN A 45 -8.41 6.71 -21.38
CA GLN A 45 -9.15 7.82 -21.98
C GLN A 45 -8.39 9.16 -21.92
N ASP A 46 -7.41 9.29 -21.02
CA ASP A 46 -6.64 10.51 -20.78
C ASP A 46 -5.27 10.51 -21.48
N GLY A 47 -4.82 9.37 -22.00
CA GLY A 47 -3.54 9.23 -22.71
C GLY A 47 -2.85 7.90 -22.46
N LEU A 48 -1.58 7.78 -22.88
CA LEU A 48 -0.75 6.63 -22.55
C LEU A 48 -0.29 6.74 -21.09
N LEU A 49 -0.27 5.61 -20.35
CA LEU A 49 0.11 5.59 -18.95
C LEU A 49 1.50 6.19 -18.71
N THR A 50 2.47 5.91 -19.58
CA THR A 50 3.83 6.48 -19.45
C THR A 50 3.92 7.96 -19.83
N GLU A 51 2.94 8.52 -20.53
CA GLU A 51 2.86 9.97 -20.76
C GLU A 51 2.24 10.67 -19.53
N LEU A 52 1.24 10.04 -18.93
CA LEU A 52 0.57 10.51 -17.71
C LEU A 52 1.49 10.40 -16.48
N LEU A 53 2.31 9.35 -16.41
CA LEU A 53 3.21 9.05 -15.31
C LEU A 53 4.63 8.77 -15.87
N PRO A 54 5.36 9.83 -16.29
CA PRO A 54 6.68 9.67 -16.93
C PRO A 54 7.72 9.04 -16.01
N HIS A 55 7.55 9.15 -14.69
CA HIS A 55 8.43 8.56 -13.68
C HIS A 55 8.38 7.03 -13.62
N LEU A 56 7.45 6.36 -14.32
CA LEU A 56 7.42 4.91 -14.39
C LEU A 56 8.51 4.34 -15.32
N ASN A 57 9.08 5.16 -16.21
CA ASN A 57 10.20 4.77 -17.07
C ASN A 57 11.52 5.21 -16.44
N TYR A 58 12.55 4.38 -16.56
CA TYR A 58 13.91 4.79 -16.20
C TYR A 58 14.48 5.74 -17.25
N GLU A 59 15.20 6.78 -16.81
CA GLU A 59 15.71 7.87 -17.67
C GLU A 59 16.62 7.40 -18.82
N GLN A 60 17.20 6.22 -18.69
CA GLN A 60 18.11 5.63 -19.68
C GLN A 60 17.37 4.94 -20.84
N ASP A 61 16.03 4.89 -20.81
CA ASP A 61 15.23 4.34 -21.89
C ASP A 61 15.18 5.28 -23.11
N GLN A 62 16.09 5.06 -24.06
CA GLN A 62 16.14 5.78 -25.34
C GLN A 62 15.42 5.05 -26.49
N HIS A 63 14.57 4.07 -26.20
CA HIS A 63 13.92 3.32 -27.28
C HIS A 63 12.87 4.13 -28.04
N PRO A 64 12.71 3.87 -29.35
CA PRO A 64 11.69 4.53 -30.18
C PRO A 64 10.26 4.07 -29.87
N HIS A 65 10.07 3.08 -29.01
CA HIS A 65 8.77 2.52 -28.65
C HIS A 65 8.49 2.76 -27.16
N GLN A 66 7.60 3.68 -26.83
CA GLN A 66 7.24 4.01 -25.44
C GLN A 66 6.56 2.82 -24.74
N GLY A 67 6.93 2.52 -23.49
CA GLY A 67 6.30 1.47 -22.69
C GLY A 67 7.21 0.97 -21.58
N LEU A 68 6.62 0.25 -20.62
CA LEU A 68 7.31 -0.32 -19.48
C LEU A 68 8.01 -1.62 -19.89
N GLU A 69 9.31 -1.69 -19.65
CA GLU A 69 10.17 -2.83 -20.01
C GLU A 69 10.18 -3.93 -18.96
N PHE A 70 10.08 -5.18 -19.41
CA PHE A 70 10.18 -6.36 -18.56
C PHE A 70 10.71 -7.58 -19.33
N VAL A 71 11.06 -8.64 -18.62
CA VAL A 71 11.42 -9.97 -19.18
C VAL A 71 10.53 -11.02 -18.52
N ILE A 72 10.08 -12.00 -19.30
CA ILE A 72 9.42 -13.19 -18.76
C ILE A 72 10.47 -14.28 -18.59
N SER A 73 10.83 -14.57 -17.34
CA SER A 73 11.83 -15.58 -16.99
C SER A 73 11.16 -16.92 -16.66
N GLU A 74 11.74 -18.03 -17.13
CA GLU A 74 11.29 -19.39 -16.80
C GLU A 74 11.91 -19.93 -15.49
N LYS A 75 12.91 -19.23 -14.97
CA LYS A 75 13.62 -19.54 -13.72
C LYS A 75 13.86 -18.25 -12.95
N ALA A 76 13.96 -18.37 -11.62
CA ALA A 76 14.29 -17.27 -10.72
C ALA A 76 15.76 -17.38 -10.28
N ASP A 77 16.68 -17.15 -11.21
CA ASP A 77 18.13 -17.28 -10.98
C ASP A 77 18.68 -16.04 -10.25
N TYR A 78 18.06 -14.88 -10.46
CA TYR A 78 18.33 -13.65 -9.72
C TYR A 78 17.08 -13.14 -9.01
N VAL A 79 17.05 -13.28 -7.68
CA VAL A 79 15.95 -12.81 -6.83
C VAL A 79 16.40 -11.65 -5.95
N LEU A 80 15.61 -10.58 -5.94
CA LEU A 80 15.65 -9.59 -4.87
C LEU A 80 14.69 -10.02 -3.76
N HIS A 81 15.16 -9.95 -2.52
CA HIS A 81 14.35 -10.24 -1.35
C HIS A 81 14.36 -9.03 -0.42
N GLY A 82 13.16 -8.61 -0.04
CA GLY A 82 12.93 -7.59 0.97
C GLY A 82 11.95 -8.10 2.00
N SER A 83 12.10 -7.65 3.24
CA SER A 83 11.13 -7.90 4.30
C SER A 83 11.02 -6.63 5.12
N CYS A 84 9.78 -6.24 5.41
CA CYS A 84 9.43 -5.14 6.30
C CYS A 84 9.92 -3.75 5.83
N ARG A 85 9.00 -2.78 5.76
CA ARG A 85 9.34 -1.39 5.42
C ARG A 85 8.85 -0.44 6.53
N ASN A 86 9.51 -0.50 7.69
CA ASN A 86 9.13 0.32 8.84
C ASN A 86 9.45 1.80 8.58
N PRO A 87 8.45 2.70 8.48
CA PRO A 87 8.66 4.12 8.20
C PRO A 87 9.48 4.86 9.27
N HIS A 88 9.55 4.32 10.49
CA HIS A 88 10.23 4.92 11.64
C HIS A 88 11.61 4.32 11.91
N HIS A 89 12.07 3.38 11.08
CA HIS A 89 13.42 2.87 11.21
C HIS A 89 14.43 3.98 10.87
N PHE A 90 15.57 4.00 11.57
CA PHE A 90 16.60 5.04 11.40
C PHE A 90 17.33 4.97 10.05
N SER A 91 17.23 3.85 9.34
CA SER A 91 17.85 3.67 8.03
C SER A 91 17.00 4.30 6.93
N GLN A 92 17.65 4.64 5.83
CA GLN A 92 16.94 4.98 4.59
C GLN A 92 16.21 3.76 4.03
N ASP A 93 15.30 4.04 3.09
CA ASP A 93 14.49 3.02 2.42
C ASP A 93 15.31 2.24 1.39
N ASN A 94 15.53 0.96 1.64
CA ASN A 94 16.32 0.09 0.76
C ASN A 94 15.63 -0.22 -0.58
N LEU A 95 14.31 -0.01 -0.72
CA LEU A 95 13.66 -0.14 -2.02
C LEU A 95 14.14 0.92 -3.02
N VAL A 96 14.57 2.08 -2.55
CA VAL A 96 15.20 3.12 -3.39
C VAL A 96 16.51 2.58 -3.97
N THR A 97 17.36 1.99 -3.13
CA THR A 97 18.61 1.35 -3.59
C THR A 97 18.36 0.19 -4.56
N ALA A 98 17.30 -0.59 -4.34
CA ALA A 98 16.90 -1.65 -5.27
C ALA A 98 16.45 -1.06 -6.62
N ASP A 99 15.64 -0.01 -6.61
CA ASP A 99 15.18 0.69 -7.80
C ASP A 99 16.36 1.30 -8.59
N GLU A 100 17.27 2.00 -7.93
CA GLU A 100 18.50 2.54 -8.54
C GLU A 100 19.36 1.45 -9.17
N LYS A 101 19.49 0.30 -8.50
CA LYS A 101 20.21 -0.86 -9.05
C LYS A 101 19.52 -1.36 -10.32
N VAL A 102 18.19 -1.54 -10.30
CA VAL A 102 17.42 -2.01 -11.46
C VAL A 102 17.53 -1.01 -12.62
N ALA A 103 17.49 0.28 -12.33
CA ALA A 103 17.66 1.36 -13.30
C ALA A 103 19.03 1.31 -14.00
N SER A 104 20.09 0.87 -13.31
CA SER A 104 21.45 0.76 -13.85
C SER A 104 21.72 -0.50 -14.69
N LEU A 105 20.80 -1.47 -14.68
CA LEU A 105 20.97 -2.76 -15.34
C LEU A 105 20.30 -2.76 -16.72
N ARG A 106 20.88 -3.51 -17.65
CA ARG A 106 20.15 -3.87 -18.87
C ARG A 106 18.92 -4.69 -18.48
N VAL A 107 17.84 -4.59 -19.25
CA VAL A 107 16.57 -5.26 -18.93
C VAL A 107 16.71 -6.79 -18.79
N ASP A 108 17.60 -7.42 -19.55
CA ASP A 108 17.94 -8.85 -19.49
C ASP A 108 18.85 -9.24 -18.31
N GLU A 109 19.35 -8.26 -17.56
CA GLU A 109 20.15 -8.46 -16.34
C GLU A 109 19.37 -8.08 -15.07
N ARG A 110 18.15 -7.55 -15.21
CA ARG A 110 17.28 -7.20 -14.08
C ARG A 110 16.86 -8.45 -13.30
N PRO A 111 16.49 -8.32 -12.01
CA PRO A 111 16.00 -9.44 -11.21
C PRO A 111 14.77 -10.10 -11.84
N ASP A 112 14.74 -11.43 -11.81
CA ASP A 112 13.60 -12.24 -12.27
C ASP A 112 12.39 -12.09 -11.36
N MET A 113 12.64 -11.83 -10.07
CA MET A 113 11.59 -11.76 -9.05
C MET A 113 12.00 -10.83 -7.91
N LEU A 114 11.04 -10.02 -7.43
CA LEU A 114 11.09 -9.38 -6.13
C LEU A 114 10.17 -10.15 -5.17
N ILE A 115 10.73 -10.68 -4.09
CA ILE A 115 9.98 -11.33 -3.02
C ILE A 115 9.89 -10.37 -1.84
N MET A 116 8.66 -10.06 -1.43
CA MET A 116 8.37 -9.28 -0.23
C MET A 116 7.67 -10.15 0.81
N SER A 117 8.41 -10.65 1.80
CA SER A 117 7.93 -11.66 2.75
C SER A 117 7.48 -11.12 4.11
N GLY A 118 7.51 -9.80 4.31
CA GLY A 118 7.14 -9.17 5.57
C GLY A 118 6.08 -8.08 5.36
N ASP A 119 5.88 -7.29 6.41
CA ASP A 119 4.84 -6.25 6.43
C ASP A 119 5.12 -5.18 5.38
N GLN A 120 4.22 -5.09 4.40
CA GLN A 120 4.28 -4.08 3.34
C GLN A 120 3.75 -2.72 3.79
N ILE A 121 2.91 -2.73 4.82
CA ILE A 121 2.46 -1.55 5.55
C ILE A 121 2.54 -1.85 7.05
N TYR A 122 2.70 -0.80 7.85
CA TYR A 122 2.59 -0.87 9.31
C TYR A 122 1.23 -0.32 9.72
N ALA A 123 0.43 -1.16 10.36
CA ALA A 123 -0.89 -0.77 10.87
C ALA A 123 -0.82 -0.25 12.31
N ASP A 124 0.22 -0.60 13.04
CA ASP A 124 0.58 -0.08 14.35
C ASP A 124 1.66 1.01 14.25
N HIS A 125 1.87 1.72 15.35
CA HIS A 125 2.89 2.74 15.50
C HIS A 125 2.92 3.78 14.36
N VAL A 126 1.76 4.21 13.89
CA VAL A 126 1.65 5.16 12.77
C VAL A 126 1.92 6.57 13.26
N ALA A 127 2.83 7.32 12.64
CA ALA A 127 3.00 8.74 12.98
C ALA A 127 1.68 9.52 12.85
N GLY A 128 1.39 10.41 13.80
CA GLY A 128 0.17 11.23 13.79
C GLY A 128 -0.05 11.99 12.48
N PRO A 129 0.96 12.67 11.91
CA PRO A 129 0.84 13.29 10.58
C PRO A 129 0.47 12.31 9.45
N THR A 130 0.96 11.06 9.50
CA THR A 130 0.58 10.03 8.53
C THR A 130 -0.87 9.60 8.72
N LEU A 131 -1.32 9.46 9.96
CA LEU A 131 -2.72 9.14 10.25
C LEU A 131 -3.68 10.24 9.77
N ASP A 132 -3.27 11.50 9.89
CA ASP A 132 -4.01 12.65 9.36
C ASP A 132 -4.06 12.65 7.84
N ALA A 133 -2.93 12.37 7.18
CA ALA A 133 -2.87 12.17 5.73
C ALA A 133 -3.81 11.04 5.28
N ILE A 134 -3.84 9.93 6.01
CA ILE A 134 -4.77 8.82 5.77
C ILE A 134 -6.22 9.29 5.86
N GLU A 135 -6.60 10.02 6.90
CA GLU A 135 -7.97 10.56 7.04
C GLU A 135 -8.34 11.49 5.88
N GLN A 136 -7.40 12.31 5.39
CA GLN A 136 -7.59 13.14 4.21
C GLN A 136 -7.82 12.31 2.95
N VAL A 137 -7.01 11.26 2.73
CA VAL A 137 -7.16 10.34 1.59
C VAL A 137 -8.48 9.58 1.64
N VAL A 138 -8.88 9.08 2.81
CA VAL A 138 -10.19 8.41 3.01
C VAL A 138 -11.32 9.31 2.54
N LYS A 139 -11.33 10.59 2.94
CA LYS A 139 -12.31 11.58 2.50
C LYS A 139 -12.19 11.91 1.02
N LEU A 140 -10.96 12.09 0.52
CA LEU A 140 -10.68 12.42 -0.88
C LEU A 140 -11.17 11.32 -1.83
N LEU A 141 -10.96 10.06 -1.50
CA LEU A 141 -11.40 8.93 -2.32
C LEU A 141 -12.84 8.48 -2.03
N GLY A 142 -13.43 8.98 -0.93
CA GLY A 142 -14.75 8.56 -0.47
C GLY A 142 -14.77 7.07 -0.15
N LEU A 143 -13.75 6.60 0.56
CA LEU A 143 -13.64 5.21 1.03
C LEU A 143 -14.77 4.92 2.06
N PRO A 144 -15.18 3.65 2.22
CA PRO A 144 -16.37 3.31 2.97
C PRO A 144 -16.17 3.51 4.47
N ASP A 145 -17.26 3.88 5.15
CA ASP A 145 -17.34 3.80 6.61
C ASP A 145 -17.66 2.37 7.03
N GLU A 146 -17.14 1.96 8.18
CA GLU A 146 -17.41 0.66 8.79
C GLU A 146 -18.11 0.81 10.14
N GLN A 147 -18.95 -0.16 10.47
CA GLN A 147 -19.54 -0.30 11.80
C GLN A 147 -18.67 -1.25 12.62
N PHE A 148 -18.48 -0.93 13.90
CA PHE A 148 -17.69 -1.74 14.81
C PHE A 148 -18.60 -2.50 15.77
N GLU A 149 -18.41 -3.81 15.85
CA GLU A 149 -19.07 -4.64 16.85
C GLU A 149 -18.20 -4.75 18.10
N GLN A 150 -18.82 -4.72 19.28
CA GLN A 150 -18.14 -4.88 20.57
C GLN A 150 -16.99 -3.88 20.83
N ALA A 151 -17.05 -2.70 20.20
CA ALA A 151 -16.12 -1.61 20.39
C ALA A 151 -16.73 -0.48 21.25
N PRO A 152 -15.90 0.33 21.93
CA PRO A 152 -16.39 1.50 22.67
C PRO A 152 -16.95 2.62 21.77
N ILE A 153 -16.79 2.49 20.46
CA ILE A 153 -17.27 3.40 19.41
C ILE A 153 -18.06 2.62 18.37
N ALA A 154 -19.10 3.22 17.81
CA ALA A 154 -20.02 2.53 16.91
C ALA A 154 -19.48 2.37 15.48
N ASP A 155 -18.70 3.34 14.97
CA ASP A 155 -18.29 3.37 13.57
C ASP A 155 -17.05 4.24 13.31
N THR A 156 -16.58 4.23 12.07
CA THR A 156 -15.43 5.02 11.61
C THR A 156 -15.64 6.54 11.80
N LYS A 157 -16.88 7.04 11.73
CA LYS A 157 -17.15 8.48 11.96
C LYS A 157 -17.00 8.85 13.42
N ALA A 158 -17.44 7.98 14.32
CA ALA A 158 -17.25 8.13 15.76
C ALA A 158 -15.76 8.06 16.10
N LEU A 159 -15.00 7.17 15.46
CA LEU A 159 -13.53 7.10 15.60
C LEU A 159 -12.87 8.45 15.28
N TYR A 160 -13.14 9.03 14.11
CA TYR A 160 -12.49 10.28 13.69
C TYR A 160 -12.85 11.50 14.54
N LYS A 161 -13.98 11.46 15.24
CA LYS A 161 -14.42 12.52 16.17
C LYS A 161 -14.00 12.27 17.62
N HIS A 162 -13.44 11.10 17.92
CA HIS A 162 -13.10 10.71 19.28
C HIS A 162 -11.90 11.55 19.79
N PRO A 163 -11.89 11.99 21.05
CA PRO A 163 -10.73 12.70 21.62
C PRO A 163 -9.43 11.90 21.55
N ASP A 164 -9.53 10.57 21.60
CA ASP A 164 -8.39 9.65 21.46
C ASP A 164 -8.13 9.19 20.01
N CYS A 165 -8.64 9.91 19.00
CA CYS A 165 -8.40 9.60 17.58
C CYS A 165 -6.90 9.64 17.22
N TYR A 166 -6.15 10.55 17.82
CA TYR A 166 -4.70 10.68 17.67
C TYR A 166 -4.04 10.46 19.03
N TYR A 167 -2.97 9.66 19.05
CA TYR A 167 -2.14 9.38 20.23
C TYR A 167 -2.91 8.81 21.45
N GLY A 168 -4.01 8.11 21.20
CA GLY A 168 -4.80 7.42 22.24
C GLY A 168 -5.61 6.24 21.73
N ARG A 169 -5.34 5.76 20.51
CA ARG A 169 -6.13 4.70 19.88
C ARG A 169 -6.00 3.36 20.60
N ASP A 170 -4.92 3.16 21.37
CA ASP A 170 -4.74 2.02 22.26
C ASP A 170 -5.91 1.82 23.23
N LYS A 171 -6.57 2.92 23.66
CA LYS A 171 -7.75 2.89 24.54
C LYS A 171 -9.03 2.45 23.83
N LEU A 172 -9.05 2.49 22.49
CA LEU A 172 -10.17 2.10 21.66
C LEU A 172 -10.05 0.66 21.16
N LEU A 173 -8.85 0.09 21.23
CA LEU A 173 -8.57 -1.28 20.82
C LEU A 173 -9.09 -2.28 21.87
N PRO A 174 -9.51 -3.49 21.45
CA PRO A 174 -9.94 -4.52 22.38
C PRO A 174 -8.77 -5.01 23.26
N HIS A 175 -9.06 -5.24 24.54
CA HIS A 175 -8.16 -5.85 25.51
C HIS A 175 -8.66 -7.23 25.90
N TYR A 176 -7.75 -8.20 26.04
CA TYR A 176 -8.07 -9.50 26.61
C TYR A 176 -8.29 -9.36 28.12
N VAL A 177 -9.44 -9.82 28.61
CA VAL A 177 -9.74 -9.90 30.04
C VAL A 177 -9.62 -11.37 30.45
N ASP A 178 -8.65 -11.70 31.29
CA ASP A 178 -8.45 -13.07 31.79
C ASP A 178 -9.42 -13.38 32.94
N ASP A 179 -10.54 -14.01 32.61
CA ASP A 179 -11.59 -14.39 33.56
C ASP A 179 -11.33 -15.74 34.27
N GLY A 180 -10.16 -16.37 34.06
CA GLY A 180 -9.91 -17.77 34.42
C GLY A 180 -9.49 -18.08 35.87
N SER A 181 -9.20 -17.09 36.72
CA SER A 181 -8.65 -17.33 38.06
C SER A 181 -9.43 -16.61 39.17
N LEU A 182 -9.76 -17.33 40.26
CA LEU A 182 -10.34 -16.71 41.46
C LEU A 182 -9.41 -15.65 42.09
N LEU A 183 -8.12 -15.68 41.76
CA LEU A 183 -7.12 -14.71 42.23
C LEU A 183 -7.10 -13.42 41.41
N THR A 184 -7.49 -13.43 40.13
CA THR A 184 -7.52 -12.19 39.30
C THR A 184 -8.65 -11.24 39.71
N LYS A 185 -9.69 -11.73 40.40
CA LYS A 185 -10.77 -10.89 40.98
C LYS A 185 -10.34 -10.03 42.17
N LEU A 186 -9.19 -10.33 42.80
CA LEU A 186 -8.67 -9.63 43.98
C LEU A 186 -7.68 -8.51 43.63
N PHE A 187 -7.30 -8.38 42.35
CA PHE A 187 -6.41 -7.33 41.86
C PHE A 187 -7.10 -6.51 40.76
N PRO A 188 -6.79 -5.20 40.62
CA PRO A 188 -7.36 -4.39 39.55
C PRO A 188 -7.00 -5.00 38.19
N HIS A 189 -8.03 -5.29 37.40
CA HIS A 189 -7.97 -5.93 36.09
C HIS A 189 -7.05 -5.12 35.17
N ARG A 190 -5.81 -5.58 34.97
CA ARG A 190 -4.96 -5.10 33.87
C ARG A 190 -5.21 -6.04 32.71
N GLY A 191 -6.04 -5.60 31.76
CA GLY A 191 -6.25 -6.33 30.52
C GLY A 191 -4.92 -6.53 29.79
N THR A 192 -4.74 -7.71 29.19
CA THR A 192 -3.58 -7.96 28.34
C THR A 192 -3.91 -7.42 26.94
N PRO A 193 -3.05 -6.58 26.33
CA PRO A 193 -3.25 -6.17 24.95
C PRO A 193 -3.38 -7.39 24.03
N ILE A 194 -4.39 -7.39 23.15
CA ILE A 194 -4.53 -8.44 22.13
C ILE A 194 -3.45 -8.27 21.04
N PHE A 195 -3.09 -7.03 20.75
CA PHE A 195 -2.04 -6.70 19.80
C PHE A 195 -0.66 -6.85 20.45
N SER A 196 0.27 -7.49 19.74
CA SER A 196 1.67 -7.68 20.16
C SER A 196 2.52 -6.39 20.06
N ALA A 197 1.96 -5.35 19.43
CA ALA A 197 2.58 -4.03 19.30
C ALA A 197 2.85 -3.42 20.67
N LYS A 198 4.06 -2.88 20.86
CA LYS A 198 4.44 -2.17 22.09
C LYS A 198 4.10 -0.67 22.05
N GLU A 199 3.84 -0.15 20.86
CA GLU A 199 3.58 1.28 20.59
C GLU A 199 2.30 1.38 19.75
N CYS A 200 1.16 1.57 20.42
CA CYS A 200 -0.18 1.50 19.83
C CYS A 200 -1.00 2.79 19.97
N GLU A 201 -0.37 3.89 20.40
CA GLU A 201 -1.04 5.19 20.58
C GLU A 201 -1.68 5.69 19.27
N ASN A 202 -1.11 5.31 18.13
CA ASN A 202 -1.72 5.43 16.81
C ASN A 202 -1.74 4.05 16.14
N HIS A 203 -2.92 3.63 15.69
CA HIS A 203 -3.14 2.35 15.03
C HIS A 203 -4.23 2.50 13.97
N LEU A 204 -4.08 1.89 12.80
CA LEU A 204 -5.12 1.81 11.77
C LEU A 204 -6.19 0.81 12.22
N ILE A 205 -7.44 1.24 12.23
CA ILE A 205 -8.56 0.46 12.76
C ILE A 205 -9.49 0.01 11.63
N SER A 206 -9.72 0.86 10.62
CA SER A 206 -10.67 0.58 9.55
C SER A 206 -10.00 0.05 8.27
N PHE A 207 -10.75 -0.68 7.44
CA PHE A 207 -10.35 -1.04 6.07
C PHE A 207 -9.96 0.20 5.26
N ALA A 208 -10.73 1.28 5.38
CA ALA A 208 -10.46 2.52 4.66
C ALA A 208 -9.09 3.12 5.04
N GLU A 209 -8.72 3.04 6.32
CA GLU A 209 -7.40 3.48 6.80
C GLU A 209 -6.27 2.59 6.25
N CYS A 210 -6.43 1.26 6.31
CA CYS A 210 -5.45 0.32 5.76
C CYS A 210 -5.27 0.50 4.24
N PHE A 211 -6.37 0.70 3.50
CA PHE A 211 -6.35 0.93 2.07
C PHE A 211 -5.66 2.24 1.70
N ALA A 212 -6.01 3.34 2.39
CA ALA A 212 -5.36 4.63 2.20
C ALA A 212 -3.86 4.59 2.57
N MET A 213 -3.49 3.90 3.65
CA MET A 213 -2.09 3.67 4.02
C MET A 213 -1.34 2.97 2.89
N TYR A 214 -1.90 1.89 2.33
CA TYR A 214 -1.29 1.17 1.22
C TYR A 214 -1.03 2.09 0.03
N LEU A 215 -2.00 2.91 -0.37
CA LEU A 215 -1.82 3.84 -1.49
C LEU A 215 -0.74 4.89 -1.22
N LEU A 216 -0.70 5.46 -0.01
CA LEU A 216 0.31 6.45 0.39
C LEU A 216 1.72 5.85 0.45
N VAL A 217 1.85 4.58 0.85
CA VAL A 217 3.14 3.89 0.91
C VAL A 217 3.68 3.55 -0.48
N TRP A 218 2.80 3.19 -1.41
CA TRP A 218 3.19 2.67 -2.73
C TRP A 218 3.06 3.66 -3.88
N SER A 219 2.54 4.87 -3.65
CA SER A 219 2.40 5.88 -4.69
C SER A 219 2.63 7.31 -4.16
N PRO A 220 3.40 8.14 -4.88
CA PRO A 220 3.56 9.55 -4.52
C PRO A 220 2.29 10.37 -4.81
N THR A 221 1.42 9.92 -5.72
CA THR A 221 0.37 10.74 -6.35
C THR A 221 -0.59 11.37 -5.35
N LEU A 222 -0.99 10.65 -4.30
CA LEU A 222 -1.94 11.17 -3.32
C LEU A 222 -1.33 12.18 -2.36
N TRP A 223 -0.01 12.18 -2.17
CA TRP A 223 0.69 13.13 -1.30
C TRP A 223 0.58 14.58 -1.80
N ASP A 224 0.41 14.76 -3.12
CA ASP A 224 0.22 16.08 -3.72
C ASP A 224 -1.24 16.58 -3.63
N LEU A 225 -2.17 15.73 -3.21
CA LEU A 225 -3.59 16.06 -3.08
C LEU A 225 -4.04 16.30 -1.64
N ILE A 226 -3.12 16.23 -0.68
CA ILE A 226 -3.38 16.40 0.75
C ILE A 226 -2.54 17.53 1.36
N GLN A 227 -2.99 18.04 2.51
CA GLN A 227 -2.24 19.03 3.30
C GLN A 227 -1.28 18.31 4.24
N ARG A 228 0.03 18.44 3.97
CA ARG A 228 1.09 17.75 4.71
C ARG A 228 1.39 18.37 6.08
N ASP A 229 1.09 19.65 6.26
CA ASP A 229 1.49 20.43 7.44
C ASP A 229 0.35 20.66 8.45
N ARG A 230 -0.76 19.91 8.35
CA ARG A 230 -1.94 20.13 9.22
C ARG A 230 -1.68 19.76 10.68
N LEU A 231 -0.82 18.77 10.92
CA LEU A 231 -0.42 18.30 12.25
C LEU A 231 1.08 18.49 12.56
N LEU A 232 1.79 19.28 11.74
CA LEU A 232 3.21 19.61 11.94
C LEU A 232 3.39 20.99 12.59
#